data_AF-A0A954KYH7-F1
#
_entry.id   AF-A0A954KYH7-F1
#
_cell.length_a   1.000
_cell.length_b   1.000
_cell.length_c   1.000
_cell.angle_alpha   90.00
_cell.angle_beta   90.00
_cell.angle_gamma   90.00
#
_symmetry.space_group_name_H-M   'P 1'
#
loop_
_entity.id
_entity.type
_entity.pdbx_description
1 polymer ?
#
loop_
_entity_poly.entity_id
_entity_poly.type
_entity_poly.pdbx_seq_one_letter_code
_entity_poly.pdbx_strand_id
1 'polypeptide(L)' 'MEHLLTASSFILFTALVGVITWWLTRKDDHESSGGYFLAGRSLTGGYIAGSLLLTNLSTEQLVGLNGSAYVDGICVMAW' A
#
# COMPACT_ATOMS: atom_id res chain seq x y z
N MET A 1 16.55 18.03 -16.72
CA MET A 1 17.05 16.65 -16.54
C MET A 1 16.39 15.98 -15.32
N GLU A 2 16.15 16.74 -14.25
CA GLU A 2 15.51 16.26 -13.01
C GLU A 2 14.08 15.72 -13.22
N HIS A 3 13.22 16.41 -13.99
CA HIS A 3 11.86 15.93 -14.27
C HIS A 3 11.82 14.60 -15.05
N LEU A 4 12.81 14.35 -15.91
CA LEU A 4 12.94 13.08 -16.62
C LEU A 4 13.32 11.94 -15.67
N LEU A 5 14.19 12.21 -14.68
CA LEU A 5 14.52 11.24 -13.64
C LEU A 5 13.30 10.92 -12.77
N THR A 6 12.52 11.92 -12.34
CA THR A 6 11.28 11.71 -11.58
C THR A 6 10.23 10.90 -12.35
N ALA A 7 10.03 11.21 -13.63
CA ALA A 7 9.09 10.47 -14.46
C ALA A 7 9.55 9.02 -14.68
N SER A 8 10.86 8.81 -14.93
CA SER A 8 11.42 7.47 -15.12
C SER A 8 11.34 6.62 -13.84
N SER A 9 11.60 7.20 -12.67
CA SER A 9 11.55 6.46 -11.40
C SER A 9 10.12 6.10 -11.03
N PHE A 10 9.16 7.00 -11.28
CA PHE A 10 7.73 6.71 -11.10
C PHE A 10 7.30 5.52 -11.98
N ILE A 11 7.55 5.59 -13.28
CA ILE A 11 7.17 4.54 -14.23
C ILE A 11 7.87 3.22 -13.88
N LEU A 12 9.16 3.24 -13.54
CA LEU A 12 9.92 2.05 -13.17
C LEU A 12 9.32 1.39 -11.93
N PHE A 13 9.03 2.16 -10.88
CA PHE A 13 8.51 1.60 -9.63
C PHE A 13 7.10 1.04 -9.82
N THR A 14 6.21 1.75 -10.51
CA THR A 14 4.87 1.27 -10.83
C THR A 14 4.90 0.00 -11.69
N ALA A 15 5.75 -0.04 -12.72
CA ALA A 15 5.91 -1.22 -13.56
C ALA A 15 6.51 -2.40 -12.78
N LEU A 16 7.49 -2.15 -11.91
CA LEU A 16 8.09 -3.19 -11.06
C LEU A 16 7.06 -3.81 -10.12
N VAL A 17 6.26 -2.99 -9.42
CA VAL A 17 5.19 -3.50 -8.56
C VAL A 17 4.19 -4.32 -9.38
N GLY A 18 3.75 -3.81 -10.52
CA GLY A 18 2.82 -4.52 -11.41
C GLY A 18 3.36 -5.87 -11.91
N VAL A 19 4.65 -5.92 -12.28
CA VAL A 19 5.31 -7.16 -12.72
C VAL A 19 5.46 -8.15 -11.57
N ILE A 20 5.84 -7.70 -10.37
CA ILE A 20 5.95 -8.56 -9.19
C ILE A 20 4.57 -9.11 -8.81
N THR A 21 3.54 -8.27 -8.74
CA THR A 21 2.17 -8.69 -8.46
C THR A 21 1.71 -9.70 -9.50
N TRP A 22 1.92 -9.43 -10.80
CA TRP A 22 1.57 -10.38 -11.85
C TRP A 22 2.34 -11.70 -11.72
N TRP A 23 3.64 -11.66 -11.42
CA TRP A 23 4.44 -12.87 -11.28
C TRP A 23 4.04 -13.72 -10.08
N LEU A 24 3.67 -13.07 -8.96
CA LEU A 24 3.18 -13.73 -7.76
C LEU A 24 1.78 -14.35 -7.99
N THR A 25 0.86 -13.58 -8.57
CA THR A 25 -0.54 -13.99 -8.83
C THR A 25 -0.66 -14.98 -9.99
N ARG A 26 0.32 -15.08 -10.90
CA ARG A 26 0.27 -16.00 -12.06
C ARG A 26 0.28 -17.49 -11.67
N LYS A 27 0.64 -17.82 -10.43
CA LYS A 27 0.59 -19.19 -9.89
C LYS A 27 -0.63 -19.45 -8.99
N ASP A 28 -1.53 -18.48 -8.82
CA ASP A 28 -2.77 -18.70 -8.07
C ASP A 28 -3.74 -19.53 -8.91
N ASP A 29 -3.99 -20.74 -8.41
CA ASP A 29 -4.85 -21.74 -8.99
C ASP A 29 -6.33 -21.35 -8.74
N HIS A 30 -7.06 -20.96 -9.78
CA HIS A 30 -8.45 -20.51 -9.71
C HIS A 30 -9.47 -21.66 -9.70
N GLU A 31 -9.09 -22.90 -9.41
CA GLU A 31 -9.99 -24.07 -9.50
C GLU A 31 -10.83 -24.36 -8.22
N SER A 32 -10.70 -23.60 -7.13
CA SER A 32 -11.57 -23.81 -5.96
C SER A 32 -12.09 -22.52 -5.32
N SER A 33 -13.41 -22.33 -5.41
CA SER A 33 -14.18 -21.22 -4.81
C SER A 33 -13.97 -21.06 -3.29
N GLY A 34 -13.39 -22.05 -2.60
CA GLY A 34 -13.04 -21.97 -1.18
C GLY A 34 -11.75 -21.16 -0.89
N GLY A 35 -10.79 -21.11 -1.83
CA GLY A 35 -9.56 -20.33 -1.69
C GLY A 35 -9.76 -18.83 -1.91
N TYR A 36 -10.69 -18.48 -2.80
CA TYR A 36 -10.99 -17.10 -3.18
C TYR A 36 -11.74 -16.31 -2.10
N PHE A 37 -12.57 -16.99 -1.29
CA PHE A 37 -13.39 -16.34 -0.24
C PHE A 37 -12.83 -16.46 1.19
N LEU A 38 -11.91 -17.39 1.46
CA LEU A 38 -11.34 -17.62 2.81
C LEU A 38 -9.81 -17.63 2.87
N ALA A 39 -9.12 -17.40 1.74
CA ALA A 39 -7.67 -17.60 1.58
C ALA A 39 -7.20 -18.91 2.26
N GLY A 40 -8.00 -19.98 2.17
CA GLY A 40 -7.69 -21.28 2.75
C GLY A 40 -7.32 -21.27 4.24
N ARG A 41 -7.86 -20.34 5.07
CA ARG A 41 -7.48 -20.19 6.50
C ARG A 41 -6.05 -19.63 6.71
N SER A 42 -5.41 -19.13 5.65
CA SER A 42 -4.03 -18.62 5.61
C SER A 42 -3.91 -17.10 5.75
N LEU A 43 -5.03 -16.37 5.87
CA LEU A 43 -5.03 -14.96 6.29
C LEU A 43 -4.71 -14.89 7.79
N THR A 44 -3.45 -15.13 8.13
CA THR A 44 -2.90 -14.92 9.48
C THR A 44 -3.25 -13.50 9.93
N GLY A 45 -3.62 -13.32 11.21
CA GLY A 45 -4.11 -12.03 11.74
C GLY A 45 -3.22 -10.81 11.42
N GLY A 46 -1.93 -11.01 11.14
CA GLY A 46 -1.03 -9.96 10.65
C GLY A 46 -1.44 -9.34 9.31
N TYR A 47 -1.99 -10.10 8.35
CA TYR A 47 -2.47 -9.55 7.08
C TYR A 47 -3.74 -8.72 7.25
N ILE A 48 -4.65 -9.15 8.11
CA ILE A 48 -5.89 -8.41 8.42
C ILE A 48 -5.55 -7.13 9.20
N ALA A 49 -4.74 -7.23 10.25
CA ALA A 49 -4.26 -6.07 11.00
C ALA A 49 -3.46 -5.11 10.11
N GLY A 50 -2.61 -5.63 9.23
CA GLY A 50 -1.86 -4.85 8.25
C GLY A 50 -2.78 -4.12 7.26
N SER A 51 -3.81 -4.79 6.75
CA SER A 51 -4.82 -4.18 5.88
C SER A 51 -5.63 -3.09 6.60
N LEU A 52 -6.03 -3.32 7.86
CA LEU A 52 -6.73 -2.31 8.67
C LEU A 52 -5.84 -1.10 8.98
N LEU A 53 -4.55 -1.33 9.29
CA LEU A 53 -3.58 -0.25 9.49
C LEU A 53 -3.30 0.53 8.20
N LEU A 54 -3.14 -0.16 7.06
CA LEU A 54 -2.97 0.47 5.75
C LEU A 54 -4.21 1.24 5.30
N THR A 55 -5.40 0.78 5.68
CA THR A 55 -6.67 1.49 5.42
C THR A 55 -6.81 2.71 6.33
N ASN A 56 -6.27 2.64 7.56
CA ASN A 56 -6.29 3.76 8.49
C ASN A 56 -5.21 4.81 8.16
N LEU A 57 -4.06 4.40 7.62
CA LEU A 57 -3.00 5.29 7.12
C LEU A 57 -3.41 5.95 5.81
N SER A 58 -4.21 7.01 5.90
CA SER A 58 -4.54 7.81 4.71
C SER A 58 -3.32 8.63 4.24
N THR A 59 -3.22 8.88 2.93
CA THR A 59 -2.32 9.88 2.35
C THR A 59 -2.52 11.27 2.96
N GLU A 60 -3.72 11.54 3.49
CA GLU A 60 -4.07 12.74 4.26
C GLU A 60 -3.35 12.79 5.60
N GLN A 61 -3.12 11.66 6.25
CA GLN A 61 -2.34 11.60 7.47
C GLN A 61 -0.85 11.68 7.16
N LEU A 62 -0.38 11.01 6.11
CA LEU A 62 1.04 11.00 5.77
C LEU A 62 1.54 12.34 5.23
N VAL A 63 0.78 13.04 4.39
CA VAL A 63 1.18 14.35 3.83
C VAL A 63 0.48 15.51 4.53
N GLY A 64 -0.79 15.36 4.90
CA GLY A 64 -1.58 16.41 5.54
C GLY A 64 -1.18 16.68 7.00
N LEU A 65 -0.90 15.65 7.83
CA LEU A 65 -0.36 15.90 9.18
C LEU A 65 1.04 16.50 9.12
N ASN A 66 1.86 16.15 8.12
CA ASN A 66 3.16 16.80 7.91
C ASN A 66 3.00 18.27 7.48
N GLY A 67 2.00 18.59 6.65
CA GLY A 67 1.65 19.95 6.27
C GLY A 67 1.12 20.79 7.43
N SER A 68 0.21 20.22 8.24
CA SER A 68 -0.30 20.88 9.44
C SER A 68 0.75 20.99 10.54
N ALA A 69 1.64 20.01 10.71
CA ALA A 69 2.77 20.10 11.64
C ALA A 69 3.81 21.15 11.24
N TYR A 70 3.93 21.47 9.95
CA TYR A 70 4.75 22.59 9.47
C TYR A 70 4.15 23.95 9.85
N VAL A 71 2.82 24.05 9.93
CA VAL A 71 2.11 25.30 10.25
C VAL A 71 1.90 25.48 11.76
N ASP A 72 1.46 24.44 12.46
CA ASP A 72 1.01 24.47 13.86
C ASP A 72 1.91 23.67 14.83
N GLY A 73 2.99 23.07 14.32
CA GLY A 73 3.95 22.30 15.12
C GLY A 73 3.44 20.92 15.58
N ILE A 74 4.07 20.35 16.60
CA ILE A 74 3.80 18.98 17.10
C ILE A 74 2.39 18.85 17.71
N CYS A 75 1.73 19.97 18.03
CA CYS A 75 0.39 20.00 18.63
C CYS A 75 -0.69 19.34 17.77
N VAL A 76 -0.49 19.22 16.46
CA VAL A 76 -1.44 18.58 15.53
C VAL A 76 -1.47 17.06 15.70
N MET A 77 -0.41 16.42 16.24
CA MET A 77 -0.39 14.98 16.49
C MET A 77 -1.17 14.57 17.75
N ALA A 78 -1.67 15.52 18.53
CA ALA A 78 -2.41 15.28 19.77
C ALA A 78 -3.94 15.18 19.58
N TRP A 79 -4.44 15.27 18.34
CA TRP A 79 -5.86 15.21 18.00
C TRP A 79 -6.22 13.96 17.20
#